data_AF-A0AAQ3LD32-F1
#
_entry.id   AF-A0AAQ3LD32-F1
#
_cell.length_a   1.000
_cell.length_b   1.000
_cell.length_c   1.000
_cell.angle_alpha   90.00
_cell.angle_beta   90.00
_cell.angle_gamma   90.00
#
_symmetry.space_group_name_H-M   'P 1'
#
loop_
_entity.id
_entity.type
_entity.pdbx_description
1 polymer ?
#
loop_
_entity_poly.entity_id
_entity_poly.type
_entity_poly.pdbx_seq_one_letter_code
_entity_poly.pdbx_strand_id
1 'polypeptide(L)'
;MSEKHRIELPAPTYWPMITALGVTLLLAGFVTHWFFSFVGLVLGVRGAIGWVFDVFPTAKLEIEEVEIAEGTGLPVVTTARKVSHLSQGVGGHRVRFPEKVHPMRAGIKGGLLGGAVMAVMAMAYGFIAEGSLWWPVNLLAAIALPSLQDASVETLKQFSALGLLIGTIAHVLTSCFVGLLLAAALPMFPRYAFVWAGLLSPMFWSALFYASVEFIDPAMAKYVSWPWFIACQFSFALVAGYYIKKSEKIETLQTYPIADRAGLEHAPPPEDKSDD
;
A
#
# COMPACT_ATOMS: atom_id res chain seq x y z
N MET A 1 -47.52 24.59 -3.28
CA MET A 1 -46.27 25.07 -2.65
C MET A 1 -45.31 23.90 -2.73
N SER A 2 -44.32 23.98 -3.61
CA SER A 2 -43.36 22.89 -3.86
C SER A 2 -42.66 22.51 -2.55
N GLU A 3 -42.76 21.25 -2.13
CA GLU A 3 -41.98 20.74 -1.00
C GLU A 3 -40.50 20.73 -1.40
N LYS A 4 -39.73 21.64 -0.84
CA LYS A 4 -38.28 21.69 -1.03
C LYS A 4 -37.64 20.51 -0.28
N HIS A 5 -37.20 19.51 -1.04
CA HIS A 5 -36.44 18.39 -0.48
C HIS A 5 -34.99 18.80 -0.27
N ARG A 6 -34.47 18.54 0.92
CA ARG A 6 -33.09 18.86 1.30
C ARG A 6 -32.26 17.58 1.27
N ILE A 7 -31.17 17.58 0.52
CA ILE A 7 -30.22 16.46 0.48
C ILE A 7 -28.92 16.91 1.15
N GLU A 8 -28.44 16.12 2.11
CA GLU A 8 -27.15 16.32 2.75
C GLU A 8 -26.05 15.70 1.89
N LEU A 9 -25.14 16.53 1.37
CA LEU A 9 -24.01 16.12 0.57
C LEU A 9 -22.70 16.43 1.31
N PRO A 10 -21.62 15.67 1.10
CA PRO A 10 -20.33 16.01 1.67
C PRO A 10 -19.83 17.34 1.10
N ALA A 11 -19.46 18.27 1.98
CA ALA A 11 -18.94 19.57 1.56
C ALA A 11 -17.61 19.40 0.79
N PRO A 12 -17.37 20.18 -0.27
CA PRO A 12 -16.12 20.11 -1.02
C PRO A 12 -14.93 20.50 -0.13
N THR A 13 -13.85 19.70 -0.18
CA THR A 13 -12.62 19.94 0.59
C THR A 13 -11.37 19.95 -0.29
N TYR A 14 -10.48 20.90 -0.06
CA TYR A 14 -9.23 21.08 -0.80
C TYR A 14 -8.02 20.38 -0.16
N TRP A 15 -8.18 19.82 1.05
CA TRP A 15 -7.08 19.17 1.77
C TRP A 15 -6.41 17.98 1.06
N PRO A 16 -7.14 17.11 0.33
CA PRO A 16 -6.50 16.03 -0.44
C PRO A 16 -5.50 16.56 -1.46
N MET A 17 -5.83 17.68 -2.12
CA MET A 17 -4.97 18.31 -3.11
C MET A 17 -3.71 18.90 -2.48
N ILE A 18 -3.85 19.56 -1.32
CA ILE A 18 -2.70 20.09 -0.55
C ILE A 18 -1.77 18.94 -0.10
N THR A 19 -2.37 17.84 0.37
CA THR A 19 -1.61 16.65 0.80
C THR A 19 -0.82 16.06 -0.36
N ALA A 20 -1.45 15.90 -1.53
CA ALA A 20 -0.80 15.38 -2.73
C ALA A 20 0.35 16.29 -3.20
N LEU A 21 0.15 17.61 -3.19
CA LEU A 21 1.20 18.58 -3.49
C LEU A 21 2.37 18.47 -2.50
N GLY A 22 2.07 18.35 -1.21
CA GLY A 22 3.09 18.18 -0.16
C GLY A 22 3.93 16.92 -0.36
N VAL A 23 3.29 15.77 -0.63
CA VAL A 23 4.00 14.51 -0.93
C VAL A 23 4.85 14.64 -2.20
N THR A 24 4.33 15.30 -3.23
CA THR A 24 5.06 15.51 -4.48
C THR A 24 6.32 16.35 -4.26
N LEU A 25 6.21 17.47 -3.54
CA LEU A 25 7.34 18.32 -3.20
C LEU A 25 8.34 17.62 -2.27
N LEU A 26 7.83 16.80 -1.35
CA LEU A 26 8.65 16.00 -0.44
C LEU A 26 9.61 15.11 -1.23
N LEU A 27 9.06 14.34 -2.17
CA LEU A 27 9.79 13.41 -3.03
C LEU A 27 10.67 14.14 -4.05
N ALA A 28 10.18 15.22 -4.65
CA ALA A 28 10.97 16.03 -5.58
C ALA A 28 12.20 16.65 -4.89
N GLY A 29 12.07 17.06 -3.63
CA GLY A 29 13.18 17.63 -2.86
C GLY A 29 14.28 16.61 -2.51
N PHE A 30 13.96 15.32 -2.43
CA PHE A 30 14.98 14.27 -2.24
C PHE A 30 15.95 14.23 -3.43
N VAL A 31 15.46 14.53 -4.63
CA VAL A 31 16.25 14.49 -5.87
C VAL A 31 16.88 15.85 -6.19
N THR A 32 16.24 16.95 -5.79
CA THR A 32 16.64 18.30 -6.21
C THR A 32 17.31 19.11 -5.10
N HIS A 33 16.59 19.40 -4.01
CA HIS A 33 17.08 20.24 -2.93
C HIS A 33 16.25 20.06 -1.65
N TRP A 34 16.94 19.99 -0.50
CA TRP A 34 16.34 19.72 0.83
C TRP A 34 15.22 20.71 1.20
N PHE A 35 15.31 21.96 0.74
CA PHE A 35 14.29 22.99 0.96
C PHE A 35 12.90 22.55 0.45
N PHE A 36 12.83 21.96 -0.75
CA PHE A 36 11.57 21.46 -1.29
C PHE A 36 11.03 20.29 -0.47
N SER A 37 11.90 19.44 0.06
CA SER A 37 11.50 18.36 0.97
C SER A 37 10.91 18.91 2.27
N PHE A 38 11.52 19.95 2.84
CA PHE A 38 10.99 20.60 4.04
C PHE A 38 9.61 21.23 3.80
N VAL A 39 9.47 22.01 2.72
CA VAL A 39 8.18 22.62 2.35
C VAL A 39 7.12 21.53 2.08
N GLY A 40 7.49 20.48 1.35
CA GLY A 40 6.63 19.34 1.06
C GLY A 40 6.15 18.61 2.32
N LEU A 41 7.06 18.41 3.30
CA LEU A 41 6.72 17.82 4.59
C LEU A 41 5.69 18.66 5.34
N VAL A 42 5.89 19.97 5.44
CA VAL A 42 4.98 20.88 6.13
C VAL A 42 3.60 20.87 5.48
N LEU A 43 3.54 20.99 4.15
CA LEU A 43 2.27 20.97 3.40
C LEU A 43 1.58 19.61 3.51
N GLY A 44 2.32 18.52 3.40
CA GLY A 44 1.79 17.15 3.49
C GLY A 44 1.18 16.86 4.85
N VAL A 45 1.88 17.22 5.94
CA VAL A 45 1.38 17.05 7.31
C VAL A 45 0.17 17.95 7.57
N ARG A 46 0.25 19.24 7.20
CA ARG A 46 -0.87 20.18 7.42
C ARG A 46 -2.11 19.78 6.61
N GLY A 47 -1.91 19.30 5.38
CA GLY A 47 -2.94 18.78 4.50
C GLY A 47 -3.61 17.54 5.07
N ALA A 48 -2.82 16.55 5.51
CA ALA A 48 -3.33 15.32 6.10
C ALA A 48 -4.14 15.59 7.37
N ILE A 49 -3.63 16.45 8.26
CA ILE A 49 -4.34 16.85 9.49
C ILE A 49 -5.67 17.54 9.14
N GLY A 50 -5.65 18.50 8.22
CA GLY A 50 -6.86 19.20 7.79
C GLY A 50 -7.89 18.26 7.18
N TRP A 51 -7.44 17.32 6.35
CA TRP A 51 -8.32 16.33 5.74
C TRP A 51 -8.98 15.42 6.79
N VAL A 52 -8.20 14.94 7.77
CA VAL A 52 -8.73 14.12 8.86
C VAL A 52 -9.81 14.86 9.64
N PHE A 53 -9.60 16.15 9.97
CA PHE A 53 -10.60 16.94 10.69
C PHE A 53 -11.83 17.33 9.86
N ASP A 54 -11.74 17.36 8.53
CA ASP A 54 -12.90 17.57 7.66
C ASP A 54 -13.79 16.32 7.54
N VAL A 55 -13.22 15.14 7.78
CA VAL A 55 -13.90 13.85 7.66
C VAL A 55 -14.32 13.28 9.02
N PHE A 56 -13.53 13.51 10.07
CA PHE A 56 -13.72 12.97 11.41
C PHE A 56 -13.78 14.07 12.49
N PRO A 57 -14.54 13.88 13.58
CA PRO A 57 -15.45 12.76 13.84
C PRO A 57 -16.81 12.87 13.13
N THR A 58 -17.21 14.09 12.75
CA THR A 58 -18.42 14.36 11.97
C THR A 58 -18.02 14.99 10.64
N ALA A 59 -18.35 14.33 9.54
CA ALA A 59 -18.06 14.83 8.20
C ALA A 59 -18.75 16.19 7.98
N LYS A 60 -18.06 17.13 7.36
CA LYS A 60 -18.67 18.39 6.93
C LYS A 60 -19.69 18.13 5.82
N LEU A 61 -20.94 18.52 6.07
CA LEU A 61 -22.05 18.37 5.13
C LEU A 61 -22.50 19.75 4.64
N GLU A 62 -22.84 19.83 3.35
CA GLU A 62 -23.49 20.95 2.70
C GLU A 62 -24.90 20.51 2.30
N ILE A 63 -25.90 21.33 2.58
CA ILE A 63 -27.30 21.04 2.27
C ILE A 63 -27.64 21.71 0.95
N GLU A 64 -27.94 20.89 -0.06
CA GLU A 64 -28.41 21.39 -1.35
C GLU A 64 -29.94 21.22 -1.44
N GLU A 65 -30.62 22.29 -1.86
CA GLU A 65 -32.06 22.25 -2.13
C GLU A 65 -32.29 21.63 -3.50
N VAL A 66 -32.88 20.45 -3.54
CA VAL A 66 -33.24 19.79 -4.80
C VAL A 66 -34.70 20.05 -5.11
N GLU A 67 -34.95 20.70 -6.25
CA GLU A 67 -36.29 20.88 -6.77
C GLU A 67 -36.75 19.56 -7.41
N ILE A 68 -37.51 18.77 -6.66
CA ILE A 68 -38.13 17.56 -7.20
C ILE A 68 -39.24 18.00 -8.15
N ALA A 69 -39.13 17.69 -9.44
CA ALA A 69 -40.20 17.93 -10.40
C ALA A 69 -41.48 17.21 -9.93
N GLU A 70 -42.53 17.97 -9.64
CA GLU A 70 -43.84 17.46 -9.27
C GLU A 70 -44.30 16.44 -10.33
N GLY A 71 -44.41 15.16 -9.94
CA GLY A 71 -44.92 14.08 -10.80
C GLY A 71 -43.99 12.87 -11.00
N THR A 72 -42.77 12.86 -10.46
CA THR A 72 -41.87 11.67 -10.55
C THR A 72 -42.02 10.69 -9.38
N GLY A 73 -42.85 11.02 -8.39
CA GLY A 73 -43.22 10.11 -7.31
C GLY A 73 -44.15 9.01 -7.82
N LEU A 74 -43.60 7.96 -8.41
CA LEU A 74 -44.32 6.69 -8.44
C LEU A 74 -44.68 6.35 -6.98
N PRO A 75 -45.96 6.11 -6.65
CA PRO A 75 -46.35 5.80 -5.29
C PRO A 75 -45.53 4.61 -4.82
N VAL A 76 -44.79 4.79 -3.72
CA VAL A 76 -44.12 3.67 -3.06
C VAL A 76 -45.21 2.80 -2.48
N VAL A 77 -45.64 1.80 -3.25
CA VAL A 77 -46.59 0.79 -2.80
C VAL A 77 -45.88 -0.07 -1.78
N THR A 78 -46.03 0.28 -0.51
CA THR A 78 -45.56 -0.55 0.59
C THR A 78 -46.49 -1.76 0.69
N THR A 79 -45.91 -2.95 0.65
CA THR A 79 -46.66 -4.18 0.88
C THR A 79 -46.45 -4.59 2.34
N ALA A 80 -47.52 -4.99 3.04
CA ALA A 80 -47.44 -5.52 4.42
C ALA A 80 -46.80 -6.93 4.49
N ARG A 81 -46.32 -7.46 3.36
CA ARG A 81 -45.62 -8.74 3.32
C ARG A 81 -44.36 -8.63 4.17
N LYS A 82 -44.21 -9.51 5.16
CA LYS A 82 -42.94 -9.73 5.86
C LYS A 82 -41.90 -10.15 4.82
N VAL A 83 -41.07 -9.20 4.40
CA VAL A 83 -39.93 -9.48 3.52
C VAL A 83 -38.80 -9.94 4.42
N SER A 84 -38.31 -11.17 4.23
CA SER A 84 -37.09 -11.61 4.89
C SER A 84 -35.97 -10.64 4.50
N HIS A 85 -35.34 -9.97 5.46
CA HIS A 85 -34.08 -9.27 5.21
C HIS A 85 -33.06 -10.33 4.78
N LEU A 86 -32.81 -10.41 3.47
CA LEU A 86 -31.84 -11.35 2.93
C LEU A 86 -30.46 -10.88 3.35
N SER A 87 -29.71 -11.74 4.05
CA SER A 87 -28.27 -11.57 4.20
C SER A 87 -27.64 -11.50 2.81
N GLN A 88 -26.69 -10.59 2.63
CA GLN A 88 -25.97 -10.44 1.36
C GLN A 88 -25.47 -11.81 0.85
N GLY A 89 -25.79 -12.14 -0.41
CA GLY A 89 -25.45 -13.42 -1.02
C GLY A 89 -26.61 -14.43 -1.17
N VAL A 90 -27.76 -14.22 -0.52
CA VAL A 90 -28.95 -15.08 -0.70
C VAL A 90 -29.86 -14.50 -1.80
N GLY A 91 -30.25 -15.33 -2.78
CA GLY A 91 -31.23 -14.98 -3.81
C GLY A 91 -30.75 -14.06 -4.95
N GLY A 92 -29.45 -13.99 -5.22
CA GLY A 92 -28.91 -13.23 -6.37
C GLY A 92 -28.72 -11.72 -6.14
N HIS A 93 -28.76 -11.25 -4.89
CA HIS A 93 -28.30 -9.90 -4.55
C HIS A 93 -26.80 -9.74 -4.84
N ARG A 94 -26.36 -8.53 -5.24
CA ARG A 94 -24.99 -8.22 -5.70
C ARG A 94 -23.93 -8.81 -4.74
N VAL A 95 -23.32 -9.91 -5.16
CA VAL A 95 -22.13 -10.47 -4.50
C VAL A 95 -20.91 -9.65 -4.91
N ARG A 96 -20.17 -9.11 -3.94
CA ARG A 96 -18.91 -8.41 -4.19
C ARG A 96 -17.77 -9.38 -3.94
N PHE A 97 -17.17 -9.86 -5.02
CA PHE A 97 -15.95 -10.66 -4.96
C PHE A 97 -14.71 -9.75 -4.94
N PRO A 98 -13.66 -10.08 -4.18
CA PRO A 98 -13.54 -11.27 -3.33
C PRO A 98 -14.16 -11.09 -1.92
N GLU A 99 -14.77 -12.16 -1.41
CA GLU A 99 -15.35 -12.19 -0.05
C GLU A 99 -14.28 -12.21 1.06
N LYS A 100 -13.10 -12.77 0.76
CA LYS A 100 -11.99 -12.90 1.71
C LYS A 100 -10.67 -12.52 1.05
N VAL A 101 -9.85 -11.75 1.77
CA VAL A 101 -8.51 -11.32 1.34
C VAL A 101 -7.48 -11.60 2.42
N HIS A 102 -6.22 -11.72 2.03
CA HIS A 102 -5.14 -11.77 3.01
C HIS A 102 -4.94 -10.36 3.61
N PRO A 103 -4.75 -10.23 4.93
CA PRO A 103 -4.58 -8.94 5.56
C PRO A 103 -3.24 -8.31 5.16
N MET A 104 -3.16 -6.97 5.11
CA MET A 104 -1.93 -6.26 4.72
C MET A 104 -0.73 -6.62 5.60
N ARG A 105 -0.95 -6.92 6.89
CA ARG A 105 0.07 -7.41 7.82
C ARG A 105 0.72 -8.72 7.36
N ALA A 106 0.01 -9.57 6.63
CA ALA A 106 0.58 -10.79 6.04
C ALA A 106 1.58 -10.44 4.93
N GLY A 107 1.29 -9.38 4.16
CA GLY A 107 2.21 -8.81 3.18
C GLY A 107 3.50 -8.32 3.82
N ILE A 108 3.41 -7.53 4.90
CA ILE A 108 4.60 -7.05 5.64
C ILE A 108 5.45 -8.22 6.15
N LYS A 109 4.83 -9.18 6.85
CA LYS A 109 5.54 -10.35 7.40
C LYS A 109 6.15 -11.23 6.31
N GLY A 110 5.41 -11.48 5.22
CA GLY A 110 5.90 -12.23 4.07
C GLY A 110 7.06 -11.52 3.37
N GLY A 111 6.95 -10.20 3.19
CA GLY A 111 8.01 -9.36 2.64
C GLY A 111 9.29 -9.38 3.48
N LEU A 112 9.19 -9.24 4.80
CA LEU A 112 10.33 -9.36 5.71
C LEU A 112 11.00 -10.75 5.64
N LEU A 113 10.20 -11.82 5.60
CA LEU A 113 10.73 -13.19 5.49
C LEU A 113 11.43 -13.41 4.15
N GLY A 114 10.81 -12.97 3.05
CA GLY A 114 11.43 -13.02 1.71
C GLY A 114 12.70 -12.17 1.65
N GLY A 115 12.68 -10.99 2.25
CA GLY A 115 13.81 -10.07 2.35
C GLY A 115 14.98 -10.68 3.13
N ALA A 116 14.71 -11.38 4.24
CA ALA A 116 15.74 -12.07 5.00
C ALA A 116 16.42 -13.17 4.16
N VAL A 117 15.64 -14.00 3.44
CA VAL A 117 16.19 -15.04 2.57
C VAL A 117 17.03 -14.42 1.43
N MET A 118 16.52 -13.36 0.81
CA MET A 118 17.25 -12.61 -0.21
C MET A 118 18.57 -12.03 0.32
N ALA A 119 18.58 -11.45 1.52
CA ALA A 119 19.80 -10.91 2.12
C ALA A 119 20.85 -12.00 2.35
N VAL A 120 20.43 -13.17 2.86
CA VAL A 120 21.30 -14.34 3.01
C VAL A 120 21.89 -14.77 1.66
N MET A 121 21.08 -14.84 0.61
CA MET A 121 21.57 -15.20 -0.72
C MET A 121 22.51 -14.16 -1.33
N ALA A 122 22.23 -12.87 -1.14
CA ALA A 122 23.09 -11.79 -1.61
C ALA A 122 24.46 -11.84 -0.89
N MET A 123 24.46 -11.99 0.43
CA MET A 123 25.69 -12.17 1.22
C MET A 123 26.44 -13.44 0.84
N ALA A 124 25.75 -14.55 0.58
CA ALA A 124 26.38 -15.77 0.09
C ALA A 124 27.11 -15.56 -1.23
N TYR A 125 26.52 -14.81 -2.18
CA TYR A 125 27.23 -14.42 -3.39
C TYR A 125 28.43 -13.52 -3.13
N GLY A 126 28.25 -12.48 -2.30
CA GLY A 126 29.37 -11.61 -1.92
C GLY A 126 30.54 -12.40 -1.35
N PHE A 127 30.26 -13.41 -0.51
CA PHE A 127 31.28 -14.28 0.02
C PHE A 127 31.92 -15.19 -1.03
N ILE A 128 31.11 -15.88 -1.85
CA ILE A 128 31.59 -16.90 -2.80
C ILE A 128 32.30 -16.28 -4.01
N ALA A 129 31.71 -15.26 -4.61
CA ALA A 129 32.20 -14.66 -5.84
C ALA A 129 33.17 -13.50 -5.60
N GLU A 130 32.95 -12.73 -4.53
CA GLU A 130 33.68 -11.47 -4.30
C GLU A 130 34.63 -11.53 -3.09
N GLY A 131 34.57 -12.61 -2.31
CA GLY A 131 35.37 -12.78 -1.10
C GLY A 131 34.97 -11.85 0.05
N SER A 132 33.78 -11.23 0.01
CA SER A 132 33.31 -10.31 1.06
C SER A 132 31.79 -10.33 1.26
N LEU A 133 31.36 -10.55 2.50
CA LEU A 133 29.96 -10.40 2.91
C LEU A 133 29.46 -8.96 2.82
N TRP A 134 30.37 -7.98 2.90
CA TRP A 134 30.05 -6.56 2.87
C TRP A 134 29.79 -6.03 1.46
N TRP A 135 30.27 -6.73 0.45
CA TRP A 135 30.09 -6.37 -0.95
C TRP A 135 28.63 -6.02 -1.32
N PRO A 136 27.64 -6.93 -1.18
CA PRO A 136 26.26 -6.62 -1.51
C PRO A 136 25.63 -5.56 -0.59
N VAL A 137 26.10 -5.45 0.66
CA VAL A 137 25.58 -4.48 1.63
C VAL A 137 25.99 -3.06 1.24
N ASN A 138 27.27 -2.87 0.91
CA ASN A 138 27.79 -1.58 0.51
C ASN A 138 27.31 -1.18 -0.89
N LEU A 139 27.17 -2.14 -1.81
CA LEU A 139 26.52 -1.87 -3.09
C LEU A 139 25.07 -1.40 -2.87
N LEU A 140 24.28 -2.08 -2.04
CA LEU A 140 22.91 -1.62 -1.76
C LEU A 140 22.88 -0.25 -1.08
N ALA A 141 23.85 0.05 -0.21
CA ALA A 141 23.92 1.33 0.48
C ALA A 141 24.33 2.49 -0.45
N ALA A 142 25.01 2.21 -1.57
CA ALA A 142 25.42 3.21 -2.55
C ALA A 142 24.22 3.96 -3.15
N ILE A 143 23.01 3.37 -3.14
CA ILE A 143 21.76 4.04 -3.53
C ILE A 143 21.52 5.38 -2.81
N ALA A 144 21.98 5.51 -1.57
CA ALA A 144 21.74 6.70 -0.74
C ALA A 144 23.03 7.28 -0.16
N LEU A 145 24.19 6.69 -0.48
CA LEU A 145 25.48 7.09 0.05
C LEU A 145 26.47 7.37 -1.09
N PRO A 146 26.61 8.64 -1.53
CA PRO A 146 27.48 9.01 -2.64
C PRO A 146 28.94 8.55 -2.48
N SER A 147 29.44 8.48 -1.23
CA SER A 147 30.80 8.01 -0.98
C SER A 147 31.03 6.53 -1.33
N LEU A 148 29.96 5.72 -1.44
CA LEU A 148 30.02 4.35 -1.90
C LEU A 148 29.73 4.20 -3.41
N GLN A 149 29.14 5.21 -4.06
CA GLN A 149 28.88 5.18 -5.50
C GLN A 149 30.18 5.24 -6.31
N ASP A 150 31.12 6.07 -5.88
CA ASP A 150 32.43 6.26 -6.53
C ASP A 150 33.57 5.49 -5.83
N ALA A 151 33.23 4.62 -4.88
CA ALA A 151 34.21 3.89 -4.09
C ALA A 151 35.01 2.87 -4.92
N SER A 152 36.25 2.63 -4.52
CA SER A 152 37.06 1.55 -5.07
C SER A 152 36.48 0.17 -4.70
N VAL A 153 36.80 -0.85 -5.48
CA VAL A 153 36.36 -2.24 -5.24
C VAL A 153 36.81 -2.71 -3.85
N GLU A 154 38.02 -2.34 -3.43
CA GLU A 154 38.57 -2.68 -2.12
C GLU A 154 37.73 -2.07 -0.99
N THR A 155 37.31 -0.81 -1.17
CA THR A 155 36.47 -0.10 -0.19
C THR A 155 35.08 -0.73 -0.10
N LEU A 156 34.47 -1.09 -1.23
CA LEU A 156 33.17 -1.77 -1.26
C LEU A 156 33.20 -3.15 -0.59
N LYS A 157 34.36 -3.81 -0.53
CA LYS A 157 34.54 -5.10 0.16
C LYS A 157 34.79 -4.96 1.67
N GLN A 158 35.04 -3.75 2.18
CA GLN A 158 35.31 -3.52 3.60
C GLN A 158 34.05 -3.28 4.41
N PHE A 159 34.13 -3.53 5.72
CA PHE A 159 33.04 -3.19 6.62
C PHE A 159 32.84 -1.67 6.68
N SER A 160 31.59 -1.23 6.51
CA SER A 160 31.16 0.15 6.74
C SER A 160 29.95 0.15 7.66
N ALA A 161 30.08 0.74 8.84
CA ALA A 161 28.97 0.84 9.79
C ALA A 161 27.79 1.66 9.21
N LEU A 162 28.11 2.74 8.48
CA LEU A 162 27.10 3.54 7.81
C LEU A 162 26.49 2.80 6.62
N GLY A 163 27.31 2.08 5.83
CA GLY A 163 26.83 1.23 4.74
C GLY A 163 25.87 0.16 5.24
N LEU A 164 26.21 -0.53 6.34
CA LEU A 164 25.34 -1.51 6.97
C LEU A 164 24.01 -0.89 7.43
N LEU A 165 24.04 0.26 8.09
CA LEU A 165 22.83 0.93 8.55
C LEU A 165 21.91 1.30 7.38
N ILE A 166 22.45 2.01 6.38
CA ILE A 166 21.69 2.49 5.22
C ILE A 166 21.19 1.33 4.37
N GLY A 167 22.05 0.35 4.07
CA GLY A 167 21.67 -0.85 3.31
C GLY A 167 20.59 -1.65 4.03
N THR A 168 20.66 -1.80 5.35
CA THR A 168 19.62 -2.49 6.13
C THR A 168 18.29 -1.74 6.08
N ILE A 169 18.29 -0.42 6.26
CA ILE A 169 17.07 0.40 6.19
C ILE A 169 16.45 0.29 4.79
N ALA A 170 17.24 0.49 3.74
CA ALA A 170 16.79 0.39 2.35
C ALA A 170 16.19 -1.00 2.07
N HIS A 171 16.86 -2.06 2.51
CA HIS A 171 16.40 -3.43 2.30
C HIS A 171 15.10 -3.74 3.03
N VAL A 172 15.01 -3.37 4.32
CA VAL A 172 13.81 -3.62 5.15
C VAL A 172 12.61 -2.85 4.61
N LEU A 173 12.77 -1.56 4.30
CA LEU A 173 11.70 -0.74 3.75
C LEU A 173 11.21 -1.28 2.41
N THR A 174 12.14 -1.62 1.51
CA THR A 174 11.80 -2.20 0.20
C THR A 174 11.11 -3.55 0.36
N SER A 175 11.59 -4.40 1.27
CA SER A 175 10.98 -5.70 1.56
C SER A 175 9.55 -5.58 2.08
N CYS A 176 9.30 -4.65 3.00
CA CYS A 176 7.96 -4.33 3.49
C CYS A 176 7.06 -3.81 2.37
N PHE A 177 7.56 -2.87 1.56
CA PHE A 177 6.83 -2.28 0.45
C PHE A 177 6.43 -3.33 -0.59
N VAL A 178 7.38 -4.15 -1.06
CA VAL A 178 7.10 -5.21 -2.03
C VAL A 178 6.16 -6.27 -1.44
N GLY A 179 6.34 -6.63 -0.17
CA GLY A 179 5.42 -7.54 0.52
C GLY A 179 3.98 -7.02 0.60
N LEU A 180 3.80 -5.73 0.88
CA LEU A 180 2.51 -5.06 0.85
C LEU A 180 1.89 -5.09 -0.55
N LEU A 181 2.68 -4.78 -1.58
CA LEU A 181 2.22 -4.84 -2.98
C LEU A 181 1.77 -6.25 -3.36
N LEU A 182 2.51 -7.29 -2.98
CA LEU A 182 2.13 -8.68 -3.24
C LEU A 182 0.79 -9.05 -2.56
N ALA A 183 0.59 -8.64 -1.30
CA ALA A 183 -0.67 -8.89 -0.60
C ALA A 183 -1.84 -8.12 -1.23
N ALA A 184 -1.63 -6.86 -1.61
CA ALA A 184 -2.64 -6.02 -2.26
C ALA A 184 -2.98 -6.46 -3.68
N ALA A 185 -2.02 -7.05 -4.40
CA ALA A 185 -2.20 -7.49 -5.78
C ALA A 185 -2.86 -8.86 -5.90
N LEU A 186 -2.77 -9.72 -4.88
CA LEU A 186 -3.32 -11.08 -4.93
C LEU A 186 -4.80 -11.15 -5.35
N PRO A 187 -5.70 -10.27 -4.85
CA PRO A 187 -7.11 -10.22 -5.27
C PRO A 187 -7.31 -9.94 -6.77
N MET A 188 -6.37 -9.25 -7.41
CA MET A 188 -6.45 -8.87 -8.83
C MET A 188 -6.16 -10.04 -9.78
N PHE A 189 -5.56 -11.13 -9.29
CA PHE A 189 -5.12 -12.27 -10.10
C PHE A 189 -5.74 -13.62 -9.65
N PRO A 190 -7.07 -13.80 -9.76
CA PRO A 190 -7.80 -14.87 -9.08
C PRO A 190 -7.43 -16.30 -9.48
N ARG A 191 -7.02 -16.56 -10.74
CA ARG A 191 -6.73 -17.92 -11.24
C ARG A 191 -5.26 -18.33 -11.22
N TYR A 192 -4.33 -17.37 -11.23
CA TYR A 192 -2.90 -17.65 -11.38
C TYR A 192 -2.03 -16.82 -10.44
N ALA A 193 -2.55 -16.44 -9.28
CA ALA A 193 -1.88 -15.56 -8.33
C ALA A 193 -0.45 -16.01 -7.99
N PHE A 194 -0.20 -17.32 -7.91
CA PHE A 194 1.14 -17.86 -7.66
C PHE A 194 2.10 -17.70 -8.85
N VAL A 195 1.62 -17.85 -10.09
CA VAL A 195 2.44 -17.63 -11.29
C VAL A 195 2.76 -16.14 -11.44
N TRP A 196 1.78 -15.27 -11.20
CA TRP A 196 1.98 -13.83 -11.21
C TRP A 196 2.96 -13.37 -10.13
N ALA A 197 2.74 -13.78 -8.88
CA ALA A 197 3.59 -13.39 -7.76
C ALA A 197 4.98 -14.03 -7.81
N GLY A 198 5.08 -15.31 -8.17
CA GLY A 198 6.31 -16.08 -8.07
C GLY A 198 7.18 -16.11 -9.33
N LEU A 199 6.62 -15.88 -10.52
CA LEU A 199 7.36 -15.93 -11.78
C LEU A 199 7.43 -14.58 -12.48
N LEU A 200 6.27 -13.97 -12.75
CA LEU A 200 6.23 -12.73 -13.54
C LEU A 200 6.71 -11.53 -12.72
N SER A 201 6.34 -11.42 -11.45
CA SER A 201 6.72 -10.28 -10.62
C SER A 201 8.25 -10.13 -10.48
N PRO A 202 9.04 -11.18 -10.17
CA PRO A 202 10.51 -11.11 -10.19
C PRO A 202 11.07 -10.60 -11.51
N MET A 203 10.55 -11.09 -12.64
CA MET A 203 11.04 -10.69 -13.97
C MET A 203 10.73 -9.23 -14.26
N PHE A 204 9.51 -8.76 -13.97
CA PHE A 204 9.14 -7.36 -14.13
C PHE A 204 10.00 -6.44 -13.24
N TRP A 205 10.22 -6.81 -11.98
CA TRP A 205 11.09 -6.05 -11.09
C TRP A 205 12.55 -6.05 -11.52
N SER A 206 13.07 -7.18 -11.99
CA SER A 206 14.42 -7.25 -12.55
C SER A 206 14.56 -6.39 -13.80
N ALA A 207 13.59 -6.39 -14.71
CA ALA A 207 13.61 -5.55 -15.90
C ALA A 207 13.51 -4.06 -15.56
N LEU A 208 12.63 -3.70 -14.62
CA LEU A 208 12.50 -2.33 -14.15
C LEU A 208 13.80 -1.85 -13.48
N PHE A 209 14.37 -2.68 -12.59
CA PHE A 209 15.62 -2.36 -11.92
C PHE A 209 16.77 -2.24 -12.93
N TYR A 210 16.86 -3.14 -13.90
CA TYR A 210 17.84 -3.07 -14.99
C TYR A 210 17.75 -1.73 -15.75
N ALA A 211 16.54 -1.29 -16.08
CA ALA A 211 16.33 -0.04 -16.80
C ALA A 211 16.61 1.22 -15.96
N SER A 212 16.52 1.13 -14.62
CA SER A 212 16.64 2.30 -13.74
C SER A 212 17.95 2.40 -12.96
N VAL A 213 18.65 1.28 -12.72
CA VAL A 213 19.75 1.21 -11.75
C VAL A 213 20.90 2.15 -12.08
N GLU A 214 21.21 2.37 -13.37
CA GLU A 214 22.27 3.30 -13.79
C GLU A 214 22.05 4.74 -13.29
N PHE A 215 20.80 5.17 -13.16
CA PHE A 215 20.44 6.53 -12.75
C PHE A 215 20.34 6.69 -11.23
N ILE A 216 20.13 5.59 -10.50
CA ILE A 216 19.85 5.62 -9.05
C ILE A 216 21.08 5.17 -8.26
N ASP A 217 21.79 4.15 -8.77
CA ASP A 217 22.96 3.55 -8.13
C ASP A 217 23.97 3.07 -9.21
N PRO A 218 24.84 3.98 -9.69
CA PRO A 218 25.84 3.65 -10.71
C PRO A 218 26.80 2.54 -10.29
N ALA A 219 27.12 2.43 -8.99
CA ALA A 219 27.97 1.36 -8.47
C ALA A 219 27.29 0.00 -8.64
N MET A 220 26.03 -0.12 -8.22
CA MET A 220 25.26 -1.34 -8.42
C MET A 220 25.13 -1.68 -9.90
N ALA A 221 24.85 -0.70 -10.77
CA ALA A 221 24.75 -0.93 -12.21
C ALA A 221 26.01 -1.56 -12.81
N LYS A 222 27.18 -1.12 -12.33
CA LYS A 222 28.49 -1.61 -12.80
C LYS A 222 28.84 -3.00 -12.29
N TYR A 223 28.45 -3.32 -11.05
CA TYR A 223 28.98 -4.48 -10.32
C TYR A 223 27.96 -5.59 -10.06
N VAL A 224 26.68 -5.38 -10.35
CA VAL A 224 25.64 -6.39 -10.11
C VAL A 224 25.83 -7.61 -11.00
N SER A 225 25.78 -8.79 -10.39
CA SER A 225 25.61 -10.04 -11.14
C SER A 225 24.14 -10.26 -11.44
N TRP A 226 23.74 -10.01 -12.68
CA TRP A 226 22.34 -10.16 -13.12
C TRP A 226 21.74 -11.56 -12.88
N PRO A 227 22.44 -12.67 -13.20
CA PRO A 227 21.90 -14.00 -12.91
C PRO A 227 21.63 -14.22 -11.42
N TRP A 228 22.55 -13.78 -10.55
CA TRP A 228 22.38 -13.93 -9.11
C TRP A 228 21.31 -13.00 -8.55
N PHE A 229 21.26 -11.76 -9.03
CA PHE A 229 20.22 -10.80 -8.68
C PHE A 229 18.83 -11.35 -9.01
N ILE A 230 18.64 -11.92 -10.20
CA ILE A 230 17.39 -12.56 -10.60
C ILE A 230 17.07 -13.74 -9.66
N ALA A 231 18.05 -14.61 -9.35
CA ALA A 231 17.85 -15.72 -8.41
C ALA A 231 17.42 -15.26 -7.01
N CYS A 232 17.99 -14.16 -6.51
CA CYS A 232 17.56 -13.49 -5.28
C CYS A 232 16.10 -13.02 -5.37
N GLN A 233 15.69 -12.39 -6.47
CA GLN A 233 14.32 -11.92 -6.68
C GLN A 233 13.30 -13.05 -6.68
N PHE A 234 13.61 -14.17 -7.35
CA PHE A 234 12.78 -15.37 -7.31
C PHE A 234 12.64 -15.92 -5.90
N SER A 235 13.74 -15.99 -5.16
CA SER A 235 13.76 -16.54 -3.80
C SER A 235 12.93 -15.69 -2.84
N PHE A 236 13.03 -14.36 -2.93
CA PHE A 236 12.14 -13.44 -2.22
C PHE A 236 10.67 -13.72 -2.55
N ALA A 237 10.32 -13.75 -3.83
CA ALA A 237 8.94 -13.86 -4.27
C ALA A 237 8.30 -15.20 -3.89
N LEU A 238 9.06 -16.29 -4.00
CA LEU A 238 8.61 -17.62 -3.60
C LEU A 238 8.35 -17.70 -2.09
N VAL A 239 9.25 -17.17 -1.27
CA VAL A 239 9.13 -17.19 0.20
C VAL A 239 8.01 -16.27 0.68
N ALA A 240 8.00 -15.01 0.22
CA ALA A 240 6.98 -14.04 0.57
C ALA A 240 5.59 -14.52 0.10
N GLY A 241 5.49 -14.98 -1.15
CA GLY A 241 4.25 -15.50 -1.72
C GLY A 241 3.76 -16.75 -1.01
N TYR A 242 4.64 -17.68 -0.63
CA TYR A 242 4.29 -18.86 0.16
C TYR A 242 3.72 -18.48 1.53
N TYR A 243 4.38 -17.56 2.23
CA TYR A 243 3.94 -17.07 3.53
C TYR A 243 2.56 -16.41 3.44
N ILE A 244 2.38 -15.49 2.48
CA ILE A 244 1.09 -14.80 2.26
C ILE A 244 0.01 -15.82 1.95
N LYS A 245 0.25 -16.78 1.05
CA LYS A 245 -0.71 -17.83 0.69
C LYS A 245 -1.15 -18.67 1.91
N LYS A 246 -0.24 -18.93 2.84
CA LYS A 246 -0.51 -19.69 4.07
C LYS A 246 -1.17 -18.85 5.17
N SER A 247 -1.12 -17.52 5.07
CA SER A 247 -1.71 -16.64 6.06
C SER A 247 -3.24 -16.73 6.06
N GLU A 248 -3.83 -16.56 7.24
CA GLU A 248 -5.28 -16.55 7.40
C GLU A 248 -5.91 -15.41 6.60
N LYS A 249 -6.99 -15.72 5.87
CA LYS A 249 -7.76 -14.73 5.14
C LYS A 249 -8.80 -14.10 6.07
N ILE A 250 -8.96 -12.80 5.95
CA ILE A 250 -9.99 -12.03 6.64
C ILE A 250 -11.14 -11.72 5.68
N GLU A 251 -12.35 -11.58 6.20
CA GLU A 251 -13.50 -11.15 5.41
C GLU A 251 -13.32 -9.72 4.94
N THR A 252 -13.75 -9.44 3.72
CA THR A 252 -13.70 -8.08 3.18
C THR A 252 -14.79 -7.24 3.81
N LEU A 253 -14.42 -6.08 4.32
CA LEU A 253 -15.38 -5.11 4.86
C LEU A 253 -16.13 -4.34 3.76
N GLN A 254 -16.13 -4.83 2.51
CA GLN A 254 -16.69 -4.14 1.34
C GLN A 254 -18.19 -3.85 1.45
N THR A 255 -18.85 -4.52 2.38
CA THR A 255 -20.28 -4.48 2.61
C THR A 255 -20.66 -3.82 3.93
N TYR A 256 -19.67 -3.45 4.75
CA TYR A 256 -19.88 -2.79 6.03
C TYR A 256 -20.10 -1.28 5.80
N PRO A 257 -21.04 -0.65 6.54
CA PRO A 257 -21.13 0.80 6.68
C PRO A 257 -19.77 1.45 6.96
N ILE A 258 -19.58 2.70 6.52
CA ILE A 258 -18.30 3.42 6.72
C ILE A 258 -17.95 3.54 8.22
N ALA A 259 -18.97 3.77 9.06
CA ALA A 259 -18.80 3.87 10.51
C ALA A 259 -18.25 2.58 11.12
N ASP A 260 -18.84 1.42 10.79
CA ASP A 260 -18.35 0.11 11.23
C ASP A 260 -16.94 -0.19 10.70
N ARG A 261 -16.64 0.19 9.45
CA ARG A 261 -15.30 0.07 8.88
C ARG A 261 -14.24 0.91 9.60
N ALA A 262 -14.63 2.06 10.13
CA ALA A 262 -13.76 2.96 10.89
C ALA A 262 -13.58 2.52 12.35
N GLY A 263 -14.26 1.45 12.79
CA GLY A 263 -14.23 0.99 14.18
C GLY A 263 -15.00 1.91 15.12
N LEU A 264 -15.95 2.70 14.59
CA LEU A 264 -16.84 3.51 15.41
C LEU A 264 -17.98 2.61 15.89
N GLU A 265 -17.91 2.16 17.14
CA GLU A 265 -19.01 1.44 17.77
C GLU A 265 -20.23 2.36 17.87
N HIS A 266 -21.33 2.00 17.21
CA HIS A 266 -22.60 2.69 17.40
C HIS A 266 -23.14 2.38 18.80
N ALA A 267 -23.52 3.42 19.55
CA ALA A 267 -24.42 3.23 20.69
C ALA A 267 -25.70 2.55 20.18
N PRO A 268 -26.22 1.51 20.85
CA PRO A 268 -27.45 0.86 20.42
C PRO A 268 -28.56 1.93 20.32
N PRO A 269 -29.44 1.85 19.29
CA PRO A 269 -30.57 2.75 19.20
C PRO A 269 -31.37 2.69 20.50
N PRO A 270 -31.87 3.83 21.01
CA PRO A 270 -32.70 3.82 22.21
C PRO A 270 -33.85 2.84 22.00
N GLU A 271 -34.07 1.96 22.98
CA GLU A 271 -35.24 1.07 22.99
C GLU A 271 -36.48 1.93 22.72
N ASP A 272 -37.18 1.61 21.63
CA ASP A 272 -38.51 2.14 21.37
C ASP A 272 -39.39 1.59 22.48
N LYS A 273 -39.53 2.39 23.55
CA LYS A 273 -40.59 2.20 24.52
C LYS A 273 -41.88 2.54 23.79
N SER A 274 -42.42 1.55 23.09
CA SER A 274 -43.83 1.55 22.76
C SER A 274 -44.57 1.67 24.09
N ASP A 275 -45.12 2.86 24.34
CA ASP A 275 -46.10 3.08 25.39
C ASP A 275 -47.30 2.15 25.09
N ASP A 276 -47.44 1.10 25.88
CA ASP A 276 -48.69 0.33 26.04
C ASP A 276 -49.75 1.20 26.74
#